data_AF-A0A1H9Q1J1-F1
#
_entry.id   AF-A0A1H9Q1J1-F1
#
_cell.length_a   1.000
_cell.length_b   1.000
_cell.length_c   1.000
_cell.angle_alpha   90.00
_cell.angle_beta   90.00
_cell.angle_gamma   90.00
#
_symmetry.space_group_name_H-M   'P 1'
#
loop_
_entity.id
_entity.type
_entity.pdbx_description
1 polymer ?
#
loop_
_entity_poly.entity_id
_entity_poly.type
_entity_poly.pdbx_seq_one_letter_code
_entity_poly.pdbx_strand_id
1 'polypeptide(L)'
;MIYQNVVSAVVRALAAETINSAGGCSVEPRVQAGKLKGEISGKDAALLADSIVHRLLHAQLSPRHWNALVAKYSTHKGRKVDSIGRLVAIVTTPAPKRFTQQAVLVWAVPQQTKGIQRKVPQFKAPEPRENEREGQWDWRNKAAAAAAERANKHARAVAEVKPGEMIVLAESNYDMTNWDSQGLTERTYQRWNRAIKGALEAMVNEALVEAQHMLEAIGVLFGEAA
;
A
#
# COMPACT_ATOMS: atom_id res chain seq x y z
N MET A 1 -7.48 -21.35 18.56
CA MET A 1 -6.80 -20.05 18.42
C MET A 1 -7.00 -19.50 17.01
N ILE A 2 -6.99 -18.18 16.84
CA ILE A 2 -7.53 -17.49 15.65
C ILE A 2 -6.44 -17.17 14.61
N TYR A 3 -5.18 -17.03 15.04
CA TYR A 3 -4.05 -16.67 14.18
C TYR A 3 -2.84 -17.55 14.43
N GLN A 4 -2.15 -17.94 13.36
CA GLN A 4 -0.97 -18.80 13.40
C GLN A 4 0.31 -18.05 13.82
N ASN A 5 0.42 -16.77 13.48
CA ASN A 5 1.57 -15.93 13.85
C ASN A 5 1.17 -14.46 14.02
N VAL A 6 2.00 -13.67 14.71
CA VAL A 6 1.73 -12.26 14.99
C VAL A 6 1.56 -11.42 13.73
N VAL A 7 2.36 -11.69 12.70
CA VAL A 7 2.31 -10.96 11.42
C VAL A 7 0.96 -11.16 10.74
N SER A 8 0.45 -12.40 10.71
CA SER A 8 -0.86 -12.71 10.14
C SER A 8 -1.98 -12.04 10.92
N ALA A 9 -1.87 -11.94 12.25
CA ALA A 9 -2.84 -11.25 13.10
C ALA A 9 -2.86 -9.75 12.80
N VAL A 10 -1.68 -9.11 12.77
CA VAL A 10 -1.55 -7.67 12.46
C VAL A 10 -2.05 -7.36 11.05
N VAL A 11 -1.67 -8.16 10.05
CA VAL A 11 -2.10 -7.96 8.65
C VAL A 11 -3.62 -8.13 8.52
N ARG A 12 -4.24 -9.15 9.13
CA ARG A 12 -5.70 -9.33 9.12
C ARG A 12 -6.41 -8.19 9.85
N ALA A 13 -5.92 -7.79 11.01
CA ALA A 13 -6.48 -6.68 11.78
C ALA A 13 -6.42 -5.35 11.02
N LEU A 14 -5.32 -5.07 10.32
CA LEU A 14 -5.17 -3.89 9.47
C LEU A 14 -5.96 -4.00 8.16
N ALA A 15 -6.29 -5.20 7.68
CA ALA A 15 -7.19 -5.37 6.54
C ALA A 15 -8.67 -5.18 6.94
N ALA A 16 -9.05 -5.64 8.14
CA ALA A 16 -10.42 -5.57 8.63
C ALA A 16 -10.96 -4.13 8.76
N GLU A 17 -10.08 -3.15 9.04
CA GLU A 17 -10.47 -1.73 9.06
C GLU A 17 -10.98 -1.23 7.70
N THR A 18 -10.53 -1.86 6.60
CA THR A 18 -10.83 -1.42 5.22
C THR A 18 -12.07 -2.10 4.65
N ILE A 19 -12.60 -3.10 5.34
CA ILE A 19 -13.84 -3.77 4.95
C ILE A 19 -14.99 -2.83 5.31
N ASN A 20 -15.44 -2.05 4.33
CA ASN A 20 -16.69 -1.31 4.45
C ASN A 20 -17.86 -2.21 4.05
N SER A 21 -19.01 -2.04 4.69
CA SER A 21 -20.26 -2.74 4.34
C SER A 21 -20.97 -2.13 3.13
N ALA A 22 -20.31 -1.22 2.40
CA ALA A 22 -20.92 -0.33 1.40
C ALA A 22 -21.51 -1.04 0.17
N GLY A 23 -21.24 -2.35 -0.02
CA GLY A 23 -21.81 -3.15 -1.10
C GLY A 23 -22.70 -4.31 -0.66
N GLY A 24 -23.02 -4.44 0.64
CA GLY A 24 -23.56 -5.71 1.16
C GLY A 24 -24.38 -5.66 2.43
N CYS A 25 -24.86 -4.49 2.90
CA CYS A 25 -25.94 -4.47 3.88
C CYS A 25 -27.22 -4.98 3.21
N SER A 26 -27.42 -6.30 3.17
CA SER A 26 -28.76 -6.82 2.93
C SER A 26 -29.63 -6.39 4.11
N VAL A 27 -30.66 -5.59 3.84
CA VAL A 27 -31.69 -5.24 4.83
C VAL A 27 -32.40 -6.50 5.32
N GLU A 28 -32.36 -7.56 4.51
CA GLU A 28 -32.78 -8.90 4.88
C GLU A 28 -31.74 -9.58 5.79
N PRO A 29 -32.16 -10.13 6.94
CA PRO A 29 -31.28 -10.90 7.81
C PRO A 29 -30.91 -12.23 7.13
N ARG A 30 -29.84 -12.23 6.33
CA ARG A 30 -29.26 -13.45 5.72
C ARG A 30 -28.81 -14.51 6.74
N VAL A 31 -28.85 -14.18 8.02
CA VAL A 31 -28.59 -15.08 9.15
C VAL A 31 -29.75 -16.07 9.38
N GLN A 32 -30.93 -15.89 8.80
CA GLN A 32 -32.12 -16.66 9.18
C GLN A 32 -32.44 -17.93 8.38
N ALA A 33 -31.66 -18.30 7.36
CA ALA A 33 -32.00 -19.46 6.52
C ALA A 33 -31.22 -20.77 6.83
N GLY A 34 -30.26 -20.78 7.75
CA GLY A 34 -29.53 -22.05 8.02
C GLY A 34 -28.56 -22.11 9.21
N LYS A 35 -28.50 -21.09 10.06
CA LYS A 35 -27.64 -21.10 11.26
C LYS A 35 -28.44 -20.59 12.45
N LEU A 36 -28.20 -21.19 13.61
CA LEU A 36 -28.87 -20.89 14.88
C LEU A 36 -29.03 -19.37 15.09
N LYS A 37 -30.24 -18.93 15.44
CA LYS A 37 -30.56 -17.52 15.72
C LYS A 37 -29.54 -16.94 16.71
N GLY A 38 -28.67 -16.05 16.22
CA GLY A 38 -27.79 -15.23 17.07
C GLY A 38 -26.32 -15.63 17.13
N GLU A 39 -25.89 -16.72 16.49
CA GLU A 39 -24.47 -17.11 16.51
C GLU A 39 -23.68 -16.46 15.35
N ILE A 40 -22.79 -15.53 15.69
CA ILE A 40 -21.80 -15.00 14.74
C ILE A 40 -20.81 -16.14 14.46
N SER A 41 -20.84 -16.70 13.25
CA SER A 41 -19.99 -17.86 12.89
C SER A 41 -19.31 -17.68 11.54
N GLY A 42 -18.18 -18.36 11.36
CA GLY A 42 -17.42 -18.34 10.11
C GLY A 42 -16.75 -16.98 9.86
N LYS A 43 -16.99 -16.39 8.69
CA LYS A 43 -16.31 -15.16 8.24
C LYS A 43 -16.60 -13.95 9.15
N ASP A 44 -17.83 -13.81 9.60
CA ASP A 44 -18.24 -12.67 10.44
C ASP A 44 -17.59 -12.75 11.83
N ALA A 45 -17.38 -13.96 12.35
CA ALA A 45 -16.69 -14.18 13.61
C ALA A 45 -15.19 -13.85 13.50
N ALA A 46 -14.57 -14.24 12.38
CA ALA A 46 -13.18 -13.91 12.09
C ALA A 46 -13.00 -12.38 11.92
N LEU A 47 -13.93 -11.72 11.22
CA LEU A 47 -13.92 -10.26 11.04
C LEU A 47 -14.07 -9.52 12.39
N LEU A 48 -14.98 -10.00 13.25
CA LEU A 48 -15.15 -9.46 14.59
C LEU A 48 -13.84 -9.60 15.39
N ALA A 49 -13.21 -10.77 15.37
CA ALA A 49 -11.92 -10.99 16.01
C ALA A 49 -10.83 -10.05 15.46
N ASP A 50 -10.77 -9.86 14.14
CA ASP A 50 -9.83 -8.95 13.49
C ASP A 50 -10.05 -7.50 13.94
N SER A 51 -11.32 -7.06 14.05
CA SER A 51 -11.68 -5.71 14.50
C SER A 51 -11.35 -5.46 15.98
N ILE A 52 -11.50 -6.47 16.84
CA ILE A 52 -11.11 -6.40 18.24
C ILE A 52 -9.59 -6.30 18.35
N VAL A 53 -8.85 -7.15 17.64
CA VAL A 53 -7.39 -7.11 17.61
C VAL A 53 -6.90 -5.77 17.10
N HIS A 54 -7.51 -5.22 16.04
CA HIS A 54 -7.20 -3.90 15.52
C HIS A 54 -7.32 -2.83 16.60
N ARG A 55 -8.49 -2.77 17.28
CA ARG A 55 -8.75 -1.77 18.31
C ARG A 55 -7.80 -1.92 19.49
N LEU A 56 -7.47 -3.14 19.86
CA LEU A 56 -6.56 -3.42 20.97
C LEU A 56 -5.13 -2.98 20.65
N LEU A 57 -4.61 -3.36 19.49
CA LEU A 57 -3.28 -2.95 19.04
C LEU A 57 -3.17 -1.42 18.94
N HIS A 58 -4.19 -0.76 18.39
CA HIS A 58 -4.22 0.70 18.31
C HIS A 58 -4.27 1.40 19.67
N ALA A 59 -4.91 0.79 20.67
CA ALA A 59 -5.02 1.36 22.01
C ALA A 59 -3.74 1.18 22.85
N GLN A 60 -3.01 0.08 22.65
CA GLN A 60 -1.89 -0.30 23.51
C GLN A 60 -0.52 0.02 22.92
N LEU A 61 -0.35 -0.06 21.59
CA LEU A 61 0.93 0.26 20.97
C LEU A 61 1.20 1.75 21.05
N SER A 62 2.48 2.10 21.22
CA SER A 62 2.90 3.50 21.11
C SER A 62 2.55 4.06 19.72
N PRO A 63 2.28 5.37 19.58
CA PRO A 63 1.98 5.96 18.27
C PRO A 63 3.07 5.71 17.22
N ARG A 64 4.35 5.65 17.63
CA ARG A 64 5.46 5.35 16.73
C ARG A 64 5.34 3.93 16.17
N HIS A 65 5.10 2.96 17.03
CA HIS A 65 4.96 1.55 16.66
C HIS A 65 3.71 1.30 15.82
N TRP A 66 2.58 1.90 16.20
CA TRP A 66 1.35 1.83 15.40
C TRP A 66 1.57 2.37 13.98
N ASN A 67 2.15 3.58 13.84
CA ASN A 67 2.41 4.16 12.53
C ASN A 67 3.39 3.30 11.71
N ALA A 68 4.38 2.66 12.34
CA ALA A 68 5.29 1.74 11.67
C ALA A 68 4.55 0.52 11.09
N LEU A 69 3.65 -0.11 11.86
CA LEU A 69 2.84 -1.24 11.40
C LEU A 69 1.87 -0.84 10.30
N VAL A 70 1.17 0.29 10.45
CA VAL A 70 0.23 0.80 9.43
C VAL A 70 0.98 1.13 8.14
N ALA A 71 2.12 1.81 8.22
CA ALA A 71 2.93 2.12 7.05
C ALA A 71 3.40 0.86 6.32
N LYS A 72 3.81 -0.19 7.06
CA LYS A 72 4.28 -1.44 6.46
C LYS A 72 3.15 -2.27 5.86
N TYR A 73 2.09 -2.51 6.62
CA TYR A 73 1.11 -3.56 6.34
C TYR A 73 -0.29 -3.09 5.94
N SER A 74 -0.67 -1.83 6.22
CA SER A 74 -2.04 -1.36 5.88
C SER A 74 -2.28 -1.34 4.37
N THR A 75 -3.51 -1.69 4.00
CA THR A 75 -4.02 -1.61 2.62
C THR A 75 -4.73 -0.26 2.35
N HIS A 76 -5.02 0.52 3.39
CA HIS A 76 -5.74 1.79 3.25
C HIS A 76 -4.82 2.91 2.77
N LYS A 77 -5.02 3.43 1.55
CA LYS A 77 -4.20 4.52 0.97
C LYS A 77 -3.99 5.70 1.93
N GLY A 78 -5.08 6.28 2.45
CA GLY A 78 -5.03 7.48 3.31
C GLY A 78 -4.26 7.28 4.62
N ARG A 79 -4.68 6.32 5.47
CA ARG A 79 -4.00 5.98 6.73
C ARG A 79 -2.53 5.60 6.53
N LYS A 80 -2.21 4.85 5.47
CA LYS A 80 -0.82 4.51 5.14
C LYS A 80 0.01 5.75 4.82
N VAL A 81 -0.50 6.68 4.01
CA VAL A 81 0.17 7.95 3.72
C VAL A 81 0.31 8.84 4.96
N ASP A 82 -0.72 8.93 5.81
CA ASP A 82 -0.64 9.67 7.08
C ASP A 82 0.45 9.10 7.99
N SER A 83 0.48 7.77 8.13
CA SER A 83 1.49 7.07 8.94
C SER A 83 2.90 7.28 8.39
N ILE A 84 3.09 7.22 7.06
CA ILE A 84 4.35 7.55 6.40
C ILE A 84 4.78 8.98 6.76
N GLY A 85 3.86 9.96 6.68
CA GLY A 85 4.14 11.35 7.04
C GLY A 85 4.60 11.52 8.49
N ARG A 86 3.94 10.82 9.43
CA ARG A 86 4.33 10.82 10.85
C ARG A 86 5.70 10.19 11.08
N LEU A 87 6.02 9.09 10.38
CA LEU A 87 7.33 8.45 10.46
C LEU A 87 8.45 9.35 9.93
N VAL A 88 8.23 10.05 8.82
CA VAL A 88 9.21 11.01 8.27
C VAL A 88 9.60 12.08 9.30
N ALA A 89 8.67 12.51 10.15
CA ALA A 89 8.95 13.51 11.18
C ALA A 89 9.78 12.98 12.36
N ILE A 90 9.77 11.66 12.60
CA ILE A 90 10.42 11.02 13.75
C ILE A 90 11.81 10.44 13.39
N VAL A 91 12.02 10.06 12.12
CA VAL A 91 13.29 9.45 11.69
C VAL A 91 14.44 10.46 11.75
N THR A 92 15.38 10.23 12.66
CA THR A 92 16.61 11.02 12.79
C THR A 92 17.63 10.55 11.75
N THR A 93 17.99 11.43 10.81
CA THR A 93 18.97 11.13 9.75
C THR A 93 19.71 12.40 9.34
N PRO A 94 21.00 12.31 8.96
CA PRO A 94 21.73 13.42 8.34
C PRO A 94 21.28 13.71 6.88
N ALA A 95 20.41 12.88 6.30
CA ALA A 95 19.94 13.04 4.93
C ALA A 95 19.00 14.26 4.76
N PRO A 96 18.98 14.89 3.58
CA PRO A 96 18.06 15.98 3.29
C PRO A 96 16.60 15.51 3.33
N LYS A 97 15.69 16.42 3.68
CA LYS A 97 14.28 16.10 3.93
C LYS A 97 13.58 15.35 2.79
N ARG A 98 13.84 15.75 1.53
CA ARG A 98 13.28 15.09 0.34
C ARG A 98 13.75 13.64 0.22
N PHE A 99 15.04 13.40 0.49
CA PHE A 99 15.61 12.05 0.47
C PHE A 99 14.96 11.18 1.54
N THR A 100 14.81 11.71 2.76
CA THR A 100 14.15 10.99 3.87
C THR A 100 12.71 10.65 3.52
N GLN A 101 11.96 11.58 2.94
CA GLN A 101 10.59 11.36 2.49
C GLN A 101 10.49 10.22 1.47
N GLN A 102 11.32 10.24 0.43
CA GLN A 102 11.33 9.20 -0.60
C GLN A 102 11.80 7.85 -0.06
N ALA A 103 12.81 7.84 0.82
CA ALA A 103 13.31 6.62 1.45
C ALA A 103 12.25 5.92 2.31
N VAL A 104 11.51 6.69 3.14
CA VAL A 104 10.40 6.15 3.96
C VAL A 104 9.25 5.68 3.05
N LEU A 105 8.93 6.45 2.00
CA LEU A 105 7.87 6.11 1.06
C LEU A 105 8.14 4.79 0.33
N VAL A 106 9.35 4.62 -0.22
CA VAL A 106 9.78 3.41 -0.93
C VAL A 106 9.97 2.21 0.00
N TRP A 107 10.30 2.45 1.27
CA TRP A 107 10.29 1.40 2.28
C TRP A 107 8.88 0.88 2.57
N ALA A 108 7.90 1.79 2.73
CA ALA A 108 6.51 1.45 3.02
C ALA A 108 5.78 0.85 1.81
N VAL A 109 6.15 1.28 0.59
CA VAL A 109 5.60 0.80 -0.67
C VAL A 109 6.74 0.24 -1.52
N PRO A 110 7.07 -1.05 -1.37
CA PRO A 110 8.16 -1.67 -2.12
C PRO A 110 7.79 -1.88 -3.59
N GLN A 111 8.83 -1.92 -4.44
CA GLN A 111 8.66 -2.17 -5.86
C GLN A 111 8.05 -3.56 -6.07
N GLN A 112 6.92 -3.62 -6.75
CA GLN A 112 6.24 -4.86 -7.07
C GLN A 112 6.97 -5.54 -8.23
N THR A 113 7.87 -6.48 -7.92
CA THR A 113 8.70 -7.18 -8.92
C THR A 113 7.95 -8.29 -9.68
N LYS A 114 6.77 -8.72 -9.22
CA LYS A 114 6.00 -9.82 -9.81
C LYS A 114 4.54 -9.41 -10.09
N GLY A 115 4.17 -9.33 -11.38
CA GLY A 115 2.81 -9.48 -11.90
C GLY A 115 1.71 -8.48 -11.52
N ILE A 116 1.92 -7.58 -10.54
CA ILE A 116 0.86 -6.71 -10.00
C ILE A 116 0.89 -5.29 -10.60
N GLN A 117 2.04 -4.86 -11.15
CA GLN A 117 2.11 -3.62 -11.92
C GLN A 117 1.30 -3.78 -13.21
N ARG A 118 0.02 -3.40 -13.17
CA ARG A 118 -0.79 -3.26 -14.38
C ARG A 118 -0.14 -2.17 -15.23
N LYS A 119 0.64 -2.56 -16.24
CA LYS A 119 1.13 -1.62 -17.24
C LYS A 119 -0.09 -0.94 -17.84
N VAL A 120 -0.15 0.39 -17.72
CA VAL A 120 -1.19 1.17 -18.39
C VAL A 120 -1.10 0.85 -19.88
N PRO A 121 -2.19 0.44 -20.55
CA PRO A 121 -2.17 0.18 -21.97
C PRO A 121 -1.63 1.42 -22.71
N GLN A 122 -0.54 1.24 -23.47
CA GLN A 122 -0.02 2.28 -24.35
C GLN A 122 -0.46 1.96 -25.78
N PHE A 123 -1.31 2.82 -26.32
CA PHE A 123 -1.76 2.75 -27.71
C PHE A 123 -0.74 3.50 -28.57
N LYS A 124 -0.07 2.77 -29.47
CA LYS A 124 0.79 3.37 -30.51
C LYS A 124 -0.11 3.89 -31.64
N ALA A 125 0.18 5.07 -32.16
CA ALA A 125 -0.49 5.56 -33.36
C ALA A 125 -0.19 4.63 -34.55
N PRO A 126 -1.14 4.39 -35.46
CA PRO A 126 -0.86 3.73 -36.73
C PRO A 126 0.28 4.40 -37.48
N GLU A 127 1.02 3.64 -38.29
CA GLU A 127 2.10 4.20 -39.11
C GLU A 127 1.53 5.29 -40.05
N PRO A 128 2.19 6.47 -40.10
CA PRO A 128 1.74 7.56 -40.97
C PRO A 128 1.72 7.11 -42.42
N ARG A 129 0.67 7.47 -43.15
CA ARG A 129 0.65 7.26 -44.60
C ARG A 129 1.59 8.24 -45.28
N GLU A 130 2.36 7.74 -46.23
CA GLU A 130 3.21 8.57 -47.07
C GLU A 130 2.35 9.43 -48.00
N ASN A 131 2.79 10.67 -48.22
CA ASN A 131 2.11 11.63 -49.07
C ASN A 131 2.63 11.47 -50.50
N GLU A 132 1.76 11.11 -51.45
CA GLU A 132 2.08 11.16 -52.90
C GLU A 132 1.99 12.60 -53.43
N ARG A 133 1.18 13.44 -52.78
CA ARG A 133 1.02 14.88 -53.03
C ARG A 133 1.11 15.63 -51.70
N GLU A 134 1.68 16.83 -51.72
CA GLU A 134 1.87 17.65 -50.51
C GLU A 134 0.54 17.83 -49.76
N GLY A 135 0.52 17.47 -48.47
CA GLY A 135 -0.64 17.62 -47.59
C GLY A 135 -1.78 16.60 -47.76
N GLN A 136 -1.67 15.60 -48.64
CA GLN A 136 -2.76 14.67 -48.96
C GLN A 136 -3.31 13.91 -47.73
N TRP A 137 -2.42 13.43 -46.86
CA TRP A 137 -2.78 12.61 -45.68
C TRP A 137 -2.44 13.25 -44.34
N ASP A 138 -1.91 14.47 -44.32
CA ASP A 138 -1.46 15.15 -43.10
C ASP A 138 -2.55 15.30 -42.05
N TRP A 139 -3.78 15.64 -42.47
CA TRP A 139 -4.90 15.77 -41.56
C TRP A 139 -5.30 14.41 -40.94
N ARG A 140 -5.17 13.31 -41.69
CA ARG A 140 -5.44 11.94 -41.20
C ARG A 140 -4.34 11.45 -40.27
N ASN A 141 -3.07 11.67 -40.63
CA ASN A 141 -1.93 11.32 -39.80
C ASN A 141 -1.98 12.09 -38.47
N LYS A 142 -2.28 13.39 -38.50
CA LYS A 142 -2.52 14.22 -37.30
C LYS A 142 -3.73 13.73 -36.49
N ALA A 143 -4.84 13.39 -37.14
CA ALA A 143 -6.02 12.88 -36.46
C ALA A 143 -5.77 11.52 -35.78
N ALA A 144 -5.01 10.63 -36.42
CA ALA A 144 -4.62 9.33 -35.87
C ALA A 144 -3.67 9.47 -34.67
N ALA A 145 -2.68 10.36 -34.76
CA ALA A 145 -1.80 10.69 -33.64
C ALA A 145 -2.59 11.27 -32.45
N ALA A 146 -3.47 12.25 -32.71
CA ALA A 146 -4.31 12.85 -31.67
C ALA A 146 -5.29 11.84 -31.05
N ALA A 147 -5.77 10.85 -31.81
CA ALA A 147 -6.61 9.78 -31.30
C ALA A 147 -5.83 8.85 -30.35
N ALA A 148 -4.62 8.45 -30.72
CA ALA A 148 -3.73 7.67 -29.86
C ALA A 148 -3.37 8.42 -28.57
N GLU A 149 -3.07 9.71 -28.67
CA GLU A 149 -2.83 10.57 -27.49
C GLU A 149 -4.05 10.66 -26.57
N ARG A 150 -5.25 10.84 -27.13
CA ARG A 150 -6.50 10.84 -26.34
C ARG A 150 -6.73 9.51 -25.65
N ALA A 151 -6.53 8.40 -26.34
CA ALA A 151 -6.66 7.05 -25.77
C ALA A 151 -5.65 6.83 -24.62
N ASN A 152 -4.41 7.26 -24.80
CA ASN A 152 -3.37 7.19 -23.78
C ASN A 152 -3.67 8.09 -22.56
N LYS A 153 -4.16 9.32 -22.78
CA LYS A 153 -4.58 10.22 -21.70
C LYS A 153 -5.74 9.61 -20.90
N HIS A 154 -6.74 9.04 -21.58
CA HIS A 154 -7.86 8.35 -20.93
C HIS A 154 -7.39 7.13 -20.14
N ALA A 155 -6.53 6.29 -20.72
CA ALA A 155 -5.98 5.11 -20.02
C ALA A 155 -5.21 5.50 -18.76
N ARG A 156 -4.42 6.59 -18.79
CA ARG A 156 -3.75 7.15 -17.61
C ARG A 156 -4.75 7.65 -16.57
N ALA A 157 -5.75 8.44 -16.97
CA ALA A 157 -6.78 8.95 -16.06
C ALA A 157 -7.56 7.82 -15.38
N VAL A 158 -7.95 6.77 -16.11
CA VAL A 158 -8.65 5.59 -15.52
C VAL A 158 -7.76 4.85 -14.52
N ALA A 159 -6.45 4.74 -14.80
CA ALA A 159 -5.50 4.14 -13.86
C ALA A 159 -5.31 4.99 -12.59
N GLU A 160 -5.33 6.32 -12.71
CA GLU A 160 -5.21 7.25 -11.58
C GLU A 160 -6.48 7.30 -10.71
N VAL A 161 -7.67 7.24 -11.32
CA VAL A 161 -8.94 7.50 -10.63
C VAL A 161 -9.43 6.34 -9.76
N LYS A 162 -9.05 5.08 -10.00
CA LYS A 162 -9.61 3.92 -9.26
C LYS A 162 -9.43 4.04 -7.73
N PRO A 163 -10.51 4.37 -6.99
CA PRO A 163 -10.46 4.52 -5.55
C PRO A 163 -10.46 3.13 -4.90
N GLY A 164 -9.60 2.90 -3.90
CA GLY A 164 -9.51 1.64 -3.17
C GLY A 164 -8.42 0.66 -3.60
N GLU A 165 -7.67 0.92 -4.68
CA GLU A 165 -6.53 0.05 -5.05
C GLU A 165 -5.32 0.22 -4.11
N MET A 166 -4.39 -0.74 -4.11
CA MET A 166 -3.13 -0.65 -3.36
C MET A 166 -2.30 0.55 -3.84
N ILE A 167 -1.52 1.21 -2.95
CA ILE A 167 -0.59 2.26 -3.39
C ILE A 167 0.47 1.60 -4.26
N VAL A 168 0.58 2.03 -5.52
CA VAL A 168 1.63 1.60 -6.46
C VAL A 168 2.41 2.84 -6.89
N LEU A 169 3.71 2.85 -6.63
CA LEU A 169 4.59 3.93 -7.06
C LEU A 169 5.13 3.67 -8.47
N ALA A 170 5.39 4.75 -9.21
CA ALA A 170 6.09 4.70 -10.48
C ALA A 170 7.55 4.24 -10.29
N GLU A 171 8.13 3.62 -11.33
CA GLU A 171 9.53 3.15 -11.30
C GLU A 171 10.53 4.26 -10.97
N SER A 172 10.29 5.47 -11.47
CA SER A 172 11.12 6.66 -11.18
C SER A 172 11.21 7.02 -9.69
N ASN A 173 10.22 6.63 -8.87
CA ASN A 173 10.26 6.87 -7.43
C ASN A 173 11.28 5.96 -6.71
N TYR A 174 11.64 4.83 -7.30
CA TYR A 174 12.64 3.91 -6.74
C TYR A 174 14.08 4.27 -7.11
N ASP A 175 14.25 5.15 -8.11
CA ASP A 175 15.55 5.65 -8.52
C ASP A 175 16.06 6.71 -7.54
N MET A 176 17.06 6.33 -6.75
CA MET A 176 17.65 7.15 -5.70
C MET A 176 18.36 8.39 -6.23
N THR A 177 18.74 8.42 -7.51
CA THR A 177 19.38 9.60 -8.12
C THR A 177 18.43 10.80 -8.16
N ASN A 178 17.12 10.55 -8.19
CA ASN A 178 16.08 11.58 -8.24
C ASN A 178 15.61 12.08 -6.86
N TRP A 179 16.15 11.52 -5.76
CA TRP A 179 15.67 11.80 -4.40
C TRP A 179 16.27 13.07 -3.80
N ASP A 180 17.29 13.63 -4.44
CA ASP A 180 17.99 14.83 -4.01
C ASP A 180 18.41 15.68 -5.23
N SER A 181 18.64 16.97 -5.00
CA SER A 181 19.15 17.92 -6.00
C SER A 181 20.65 18.21 -5.85
N GLN A 182 21.29 17.72 -4.77
CA GLN A 182 22.70 18.05 -4.48
C GLN A 182 23.72 17.21 -5.26
N GLY A 183 23.29 16.11 -5.90
CA GLY A 183 24.19 15.30 -6.74
C GLY A 183 25.33 14.62 -5.96
N LEU A 184 25.08 14.21 -4.72
CA LEU A 184 26.04 13.48 -3.89
C LEU A 184 26.41 12.11 -4.48
N THR A 185 27.49 11.52 -3.97
CA THR A 185 27.96 10.20 -4.41
C THR A 185 26.96 9.10 -4.06
N GLU A 186 26.83 8.10 -4.95
CA GLU A 186 25.92 6.97 -4.77
C GLU A 186 26.11 6.24 -3.44
N ARG A 187 27.36 6.07 -3.00
CA ARG A 187 27.72 5.43 -1.72
C ARG A 187 27.08 6.13 -0.53
N THR A 188 26.96 7.46 -0.58
CA THR A 188 26.35 8.26 0.49
C THR A 188 24.85 8.01 0.53
N TYR A 189 24.17 8.05 -0.61
CA TYR A 189 22.75 7.74 -0.70
C TYR A 189 22.45 6.31 -0.23
N GLN A 190 23.24 5.32 -0.64
CA GLN A 190 23.07 3.93 -0.19
C GLN A 190 23.23 3.80 1.33
N ARG A 191 24.22 4.47 1.92
CA ARG A 191 24.44 4.49 3.38
C ARG A 191 23.25 5.09 4.12
N TRP A 192 22.75 6.24 3.68
CA TRP A 192 21.58 6.89 4.28
C TRP A 192 20.33 6.03 4.14
N ASN A 193 20.06 5.49 2.95
CA ASN A 193 18.90 4.64 2.71
C ASN A 193 18.94 3.40 3.60
N ARG A 194 20.10 2.75 3.76
CA ARG A 194 20.27 1.59 4.63
C ARG A 194 20.03 1.94 6.10
N ALA A 195 20.54 3.08 6.56
CA ALA A 195 20.34 3.55 7.94
C ALA A 195 18.87 3.85 8.23
N ILE A 196 18.19 4.59 7.35
CA ILE A 196 16.76 4.91 7.47
C ILE A 196 15.92 3.62 7.47
N LYS A 197 16.13 2.74 6.48
CA LYS A 197 15.40 1.46 6.41
C LYS A 197 15.66 0.58 7.64
N GLY A 198 16.90 0.50 8.10
CA GLY A 198 17.26 -0.24 9.30
C GLY A 198 16.54 0.29 10.55
N ALA A 199 16.47 1.61 10.72
CA ALA A 199 15.72 2.23 11.82
C ALA A 199 14.21 1.92 11.74
N LEU A 200 13.62 1.98 10.54
CA LEU A 200 12.20 1.67 10.35
C LEU A 200 11.87 0.18 10.58
N GLU A 201 12.71 -0.73 10.09
CA GLU A 201 12.55 -2.17 10.35
C GLU A 201 12.72 -2.49 11.84
N ALA A 202 13.64 -1.82 12.55
CA ALA A 202 13.76 -1.96 14.00
C ALA A 202 12.46 -1.54 14.71
N MET A 203 11.84 -0.41 14.32
CA MET A 203 10.54 0.01 14.86
C MET A 203 9.43 -1.01 14.59
N VAL A 204 9.40 -1.61 13.40
CA VAL A 204 8.43 -2.66 13.07
C VAL A 204 8.66 -3.90 13.93
N ASN A 205 9.92 -4.33 14.08
CA ASN A 205 10.24 -5.51 14.88
C ASN A 205 9.89 -5.31 16.37
N GLU A 206 10.23 -4.16 16.95
CA GLU A 206 9.80 -3.78 18.31
C GLU A 206 8.27 -3.85 18.45
N ALA A 207 7.55 -3.25 17.48
CA ALA A 207 6.09 -3.25 17.48
C ALA A 207 5.49 -4.66 17.37
N LEU A 208 6.11 -5.55 16.58
CA LEU A 208 5.68 -6.94 16.43
C LEU A 208 5.93 -7.76 17.70
N VAL A 209 7.04 -7.52 18.41
CA VAL A 209 7.33 -8.16 19.70
C VAL A 209 6.30 -7.72 20.75
N GLU A 210 6.02 -6.43 20.85
CA GLU A 210 4.97 -5.92 21.75
C GLU A 210 3.58 -6.48 21.40
N ALA A 211 3.24 -6.49 20.10
CA ALA A 211 2.01 -7.10 19.60
C ALA A 211 1.91 -8.59 19.95
N GLN A 212 3.01 -9.34 19.83
CA GLN A 212 3.04 -10.75 20.15
C GLN A 212 2.70 -10.99 21.62
N HIS A 213 3.39 -10.33 22.55
CA HIS A 213 3.13 -10.48 23.98
C HIS A 213 1.68 -10.14 24.35
N MET A 214 1.11 -9.09 23.76
CA MET A 214 -0.28 -8.73 23.97
C MET A 214 -1.25 -9.80 23.46
N LEU A 215 -1.03 -10.31 22.25
CA LEU A 215 -1.92 -11.28 21.62
C LEU A 215 -1.81 -12.69 22.24
N GLU A 216 -0.63 -13.05 22.76
CA GLU A 216 -0.43 -14.23 23.60
C GLU A 216 -1.21 -14.11 24.92
N ALA A 217 -1.14 -12.96 25.59
CA ALA A 217 -1.85 -12.72 26.85
C ALA A 217 -3.38 -12.81 26.70
N ILE A 218 -3.92 -12.47 25.54
CA ILE A 218 -5.36 -12.57 25.22
C ILE A 218 -5.73 -13.97 24.72
N GLY A 219 -4.75 -14.82 24.40
CA GLY A 219 -4.97 -16.18 23.93
C GLY A 219 -5.46 -16.28 22.47
N VAL A 220 -5.18 -15.27 21.64
CA VAL A 220 -5.60 -15.26 20.22
C VAL A 220 -4.56 -15.86 19.27
N LEU A 221 -3.27 -15.88 19.67
CA LEU A 221 -2.17 -16.52 18.94
C LEU A 221 -2.02 -17.98 19.33
N PHE A 222 -1.84 -18.89 18.38
CA PHE A 222 -1.34 -20.24 18.69
C PHE A 222 -0.03 -20.11 19.49
N GLY A 223 -0.04 -20.59 20.73
CA GLY A 223 1.21 -20.75 21.48
C GLY A 223 2.09 -21.73 20.72
N GLU A 224 3.33 -21.36 20.44
CA GLU A 224 4.36 -22.33 20.07
C GLU A 224 4.49 -23.30 21.25
N ALA A 225 3.75 -24.41 21.20
CA ALA A 225 4.17 -25.62 21.87
C ALA A 225 5.45 -26.07 21.13
N ALA A 226 6.59 -25.56 21.59
CA ALA A 226 7.89 -26.13 21.31
C ALA A 226 8.02 -27.49 22.01
#